data_AF-A0A251J913-F1
#
_entry.id   AF-A0A251J913-F1
#
_cell.length_a   1.000
_cell.length_b   1.000
_cell.length_c   1.000
_cell.angle_alpha   90.00
_cell.angle_beta   90.00
_cell.angle_gamma   90.00
#
_symmetry.space_group_name_H-M   'P 1'
#
loop_
_entity.id
_entity.type
_entity.pdbx_description
1 polymer ?
#
loop_
_entity_poly.entity_id
_entity_poly.type
_entity_poly.pdbx_seq_one_letter_code
_entity_poly.pdbx_strand_id
1 'polypeptide(L)'
;MAPSPSESTDLASPPPSKITDLNEDSLSHCASYLSLQDISNLAMTCKFLKRVSYSDSIWQRCFSERWPNEVARISSTSSGVRDAYLARHASMHQFKFVDPLSADLYTNAKPFDHIILDKNDVIFSQGSSIQSVKIDSNGEDSVVTLSDHNARITCMRLFPIYETSLYRSQSQIKENVLITSSCDHSIRLWWKGSCQRCFRGHNGPVSTLSDKLLGDSSAKLLASGGEDGTVRLWSLSSSAKRGQHALKATFYGHEKPIKLMSVAGHKASLLVTISKDSKLVPLLELWI
;
A
#
# COMPACT_ATOMS: atom_id res chain seq x y z
N MET A 1 -84.28 -35.00 38.70
CA MET A 1 -83.03 -34.26 38.46
C MET A 1 -82.53 -34.65 37.08
N ALA A 2 -82.85 -33.85 36.07
CA ALA A 2 -82.27 -33.94 34.73
C ALA A 2 -81.34 -32.74 34.55
N PRO A 3 -80.11 -32.90 34.05
CA PRO A 3 -79.23 -31.77 33.82
C PRO A 3 -79.59 -31.09 32.49
N SER A 4 -79.62 -29.75 32.52
CA SER A 4 -79.72 -28.89 31.34
C SER A 4 -78.45 -28.96 30.48
N PRO A 5 -78.53 -28.84 29.15
CA PRO A 5 -77.35 -28.80 28.31
C PRO A 5 -76.64 -27.45 28.45
N SER A 6 -75.33 -27.52 28.65
CA SER A 6 -74.39 -26.41 28.73
C SER A 6 -74.31 -25.65 27.40
N GLU A 7 -74.45 -24.32 27.46
CA GLU A 7 -74.16 -23.39 26.36
C GLU A 7 -72.70 -23.56 25.91
N SER A 8 -72.51 -23.99 24.67
CA SER A 8 -71.23 -23.95 23.97
C SER A 8 -70.85 -22.49 23.72
N THR A 9 -69.87 -21.99 24.45
CA THR A 9 -69.24 -20.70 24.20
C THR A 9 -68.42 -20.81 22.92
N ASP A 10 -68.97 -20.27 21.82
CA ASP A 10 -68.23 -20.05 20.57
C ASP A 10 -67.02 -19.15 20.85
N LEU A 11 -65.83 -19.75 20.85
CA LEU A 11 -64.56 -19.03 20.78
C LEU A 11 -64.45 -18.39 19.39
N ALA A 12 -64.93 -17.15 19.27
CA ALA A 12 -64.75 -16.34 18.08
C ALA A 12 -63.24 -16.26 17.74
N SER A 13 -62.88 -16.70 16.54
CA SER A 13 -61.52 -16.60 16.00
C SER A 13 -61.03 -15.14 16.07
N PRO A 14 -59.78 -14.87 16.48
CA PRO A 14 -59.26 -13.51 16.49
C PRO A 14 -59.36 -12.89 15.09
N PRO A 15 -59.64 -11.57 14.97
CA PRO A 15 -59.76 -10.91 13.68
C PRO A 15 -58.48 -11.09 12.87
N PRO A 16 -58.57 -11.13 11.53
CA PRO A 16 -57.40 -11.30 10.67
C PRO A 16 -56.43 -10.14 10.90
N SER A 17 -55.24 -10.44 11.45
CA SER A 17 -54.20 -9.45 11.66
C SER A 17 -53.61 -9.02 10.33
N LYS A 18 -53.57 -7.70 10.10
CA LYS A 18 -52.96 -7.10 8.91
C LYS A 18 -51.51 -6.75 9.21
N ILE A 19 -50.67 -6.72 8.18
CA ILE A 19 -49.26 -6.34 8.31
C ILE A 19 -49.08 -4.90 8.86
N THR A 20 -50.11 -4.06 8.75
CA THR A 20 -50.18 -2.71 9.32
C THR A 20 -50.36 -2.67 10.83
N ASP A 21 -50.69 -3.81 11.45
CA ASP A 21 -50.93 -3.90 12.89
C ASP A 21 -49.60 -4.10 13.67
N LEU A 22 -48.50 -4.33 12.95
CA LEU A 22 -47.14 -4.37 13.49
C LEU A 22 -46.62 -2.95 13.76
N ASN A 23 -45.82 -2.80 14.81
CA ASN A 23 -45.09 -1.57 15.09
C ASN A 23 -44.05 -1.27 14.01
N GLU A 24 -43.79 0.03 13.80
CA GLU A 24 -42.88 0.53 12.77
C GLU A 24 -41.46 -0.03 12.92
N ASP A 25 -40.97 -0.16 14.16
CA ASP A 25 -39.63 -0.68 14.43
C ASP A 25 -39.47 -2.15 14.05
N SER A 26 -40.39 -3.04 14.45
CA SER A 26 -40.29 -4.46 14.09
C SER A 26 -40.46 -4.67 12.60
N LEU A 27 -41.35 -3.90 11.97
CA LEU A 27 -41.53 -3.96 10.52
C LEU A 27 -40.28 -3.44 9.78
N SER A 28 -39.63 -2.39 10.29
CA SER A 28 -38.36 -1.90 9.74
C SER A 28 -37.24 -2.94 9.88
N HIS A 29 -37.22 -3.68 10.99
CA HIS A 29 -36.27 -4.77 11.19
C HIS A 29 -36.50 -5.92 10.21
N CYS A 30 -37.75 -6.33 9.99
CA CYS A 30 -38.10 -7.32 8.97
C CYS A 30 -37.78 -6.82 7.55
N ALA A 31 -38.08 -5.56 7.26
CA ALA A 31 -37.80 -4.93 5.97
C ALA A 31 -36.30 -4.80 5.69
N SER A 32 -35.43 -4.85 6.71
CA SER A 32 -33.98 -4.87 6.53
C SER A 32 -33.48 -6.10 5.75
N TYR A 33 -34.25 -7.20 5.72
CA TYR A 33 -33.88 -8.43 4.99
C TYR A 33 -34.35 -8.44 3.53
N LEU A 34 -35.04 -7.38 3.09
CA LEU A 34 -35.56 -7.27 1.73
C LEU A 34 -34.52 -6.72 0.76
N SER A 35 -34.65 -7.08 -0.52
CA SER A 35 -33.81 -6.48 -1.57
C SER A 35 -34.20 -5.02 -1.82
N LEU A 36 -33.33 -4.24 -2.48
CA LEU A 36 -33.63 -2.86 -2.89
C LEU A 36 -34.87 -2.74 -3.77
N GLN A 37 -35.12 -3.75 -4.61
CA GLN A 37 -36.31 -3.81 -5.44
C GLN A 37 -37.56 -4.00 -4.57
N ASP A 38 -37.49 -4.89 -3.59
CA ASP A 38 -38.61 -5.17 -2.68
C ASP A 38 -38.90 -4.00 -1.74
N ILE A 39 -37.87 -3.30 -1.26
CA ILE A 39 -38.01 -2.05 -0.48
C ILE A 39 -38.69 -0.97 -1.32
N SER A 40 -38.35 -0.85 -2.60
CA SER A 40 -38.99 0.10 -3.52
C SER A 40 -40.45 -0.27 -3.78
N ASN A 41 -40.74 -1.55 -3.98
CA ASN A 41 -42.11 -2.04 -4.12
C ASN A 41 -42.92 -1.77 -2.82
N LEU A 42 -42.34 -2.04 -1.65
CA LEU A 42 -42.93 -1.78 -0.34
C LEU A 42 -43.31 -0.30 -0.18
N ALA A 43 -42.43 0.62 -0.60
CA ALA A 43 -42.66 2.06 -0.53
C ALA A 43 -43.86 2.54 -1.38
N MET A 44 -44.20 1.81 -2.45
CA MET A 44 -45.26 2.15 -3.40
C MET A 44 -46.64 1.63 -2.98
N THR A 45 -46.73 0.75 -1.98
CA THR A 45 -47.99 0.11 -1.57
C THR A 45 -48.94 1.04 -0.81
N CYS A 46 -48.50 1.61 0.33
CA CYS A 46 -49.34 2.47 1.17
C CYS A 46 -48.51 3.48 1.99
N LYS A 47 -49.17 4.51 2.55
CA LYS A 47 -48.51 5.57 3.33
C LYS A 47 -47.79 5.06 4.59
N PHE A 48 -48.29 3.98 5.19
CA PHE A 48 -47.66 3.38 6.38
C PHE A 48 -46.37 2.65 6.00
N LEU A 49 -46.45 1.74 5.02
CA LEU A 49 -45.29 0.99 4.52
C LEU A 49 -44.24 1.88 3.87
N LYS A 50 -44.66 3.00 3.26
CA LYS A 50 -43.76 4.05 2.79
C LYS A 50 -42.92 4.65 3.91
N ARG A 51 -43.51 4.96 5.07
CA ARG A 51 -42.76 5.48 6.23
C ARG A 51 -41.73 4.45 6.72
N VAL A 52 -42.14 3.21 6.87
CA VAL A 52 -41.25 2.10 7.29
C VAL A 52 -40.09 1.90 6.32
N SER A 53 -40.36 1.89 5.01
CA SER A 53 -39.33 1.73 3.97
C SER A 53 -38.28 2.85 3.95
N TYR A 54 -38.62 4.01 4.54
CA TYR A 54 -37.76 5.19 4.59
C TYR A 54 -36.98 5.28 5.91
N SER A 55 -37.12 4.29 6.80
CA SER A 55 -36.37 4.23 8.06
C SER A 55 -34.87 4.10 7.81
N ASP A 56 -34.07 4.87 8.55
CA ASP A 56 -32.61 4.90 8.41
C ASP A 56 -31.95 3.54 8.70
N SER A 57 -32.57 2.68 9.51
CA SER A 57 -32.04 1.36 9.85
C SER A 57 -31.86 0.44 8.61
N ILE A 58 -32.81 0.51 7.68
CA ILE A 58 -32.78 -0.26 6.43
C ILE A 58 -31.63 0.26 5.54
N TRP A 59 -31.52 1.58 5.39
CA TRP A 59 -30.53 2.20 4.52
C TRP A 59 -29.11 2.13 5.08
N GLN A 60 -28.94 2.13 6.41
CA GLN A 60 -27.66 1.84 7.08
C GLN A 60 -27.16 0.44 6.73
N ARG A 61 -28.04 -0.57 6.74
CA ARG A 61 -27.69 -1.93 6.33
C ARG A 61 -27.34 -2.01 4.84
N CYS A 62 -28.19 -1.46 3.96
CA CYS A 62 -27.90 -1.47 2.53
C CYS A 62 -26.58 -0.76 2.21
N PHE A 63 -26.25 0.29 2.96
CA PHE A 63 -24.99 1.00 2.84
C PHE A 63 -23.82 0.14 3.35
N SER A 64 -23.93 -0.49 4.53
CA SER A 64 -22.86 -1.30 5.11
C SER A 64 -22.56 -2.57 4.33
N GLU A 65 -23.58 -3.22 3.76
CA GLU A 65 -23.40 -4.39 2.87
C GLU A 65 -22.64 -4.03 1.59
N ARG A 66 -22.86 -2.83 1.04
CA ARG A 66 -22.28 -2.40 -0.24
C ARG A 66 -20.98 -1.62 -0.10
N TRP A 67 -20.79 -0.91 1.01
CA TRP A 67 -19.61 -0.08 1.30
C TRP A 67 -19.20 -0.16 2.79
N PRO A 68 -18.62 -1.31 3.24
CA PRO A 68 -18.29 -1.54 4.65
C PRO A 68 -17.31 -0.52 5.24
N ASN A 69 -16.35 -0.05 4.43
CA ASN A 69 -15.25 0.82 4.87
C ASN A 69 -15.63 2.31 5.01
N GLU A 70 -16.81 2.72 4.53
CA GLU A 70 -17.24 4.13 4.57
C GLU A 70 -18.37 4.42 5.56
N VAL A 71 -18.89 3.40 6.24
CA VAL A 71 -20.00 3.55 7.22
C VAL A 71 -19.66 4.59 8.31
N ALA A 72 -18.39 4.68 8.70
CA ALA A 72 -17.92 5.64 9.71
C ALA A 72 -17.97 7.12 9.27
N ARG A 73 -18.02 7.42 7.96
CA ARG A 73 -18.06 8.82 7.48
C ARG A 73 -19.47 9.42 7.53
N ILE A 74 -20.52 8.61 7.43
CA ILE A 74 -21.91 9.07 7.24
C ILE A 74 -22.58 9.51 8.54
N SER A 75 -22.14 8.99 9.69
CA SER A 75 -22.60 9.44 11.01
C SER A 75 -22.33 10.93 11.29
N SER A 76 -21.55 11.62 10.44
CA SER A 76 -21.20 13.04 10.57
C SER A 76 -21.99 13.98 9.64
N THR A 77 -22.75 13.46 8.67
CA THR A 77 -23.48 14.30 7.71
C THR A 77 -24.94 14.53 8.14
N SER A 78 -25.41 15.78 8.11
CA SER A 78 -26.77 16.19 8.49
C SER A 78 -27.89 15.73 7.54
N SER A 79 -27.54 14.97 6.49
CA SER A 79 -28.46 14.40 5.51
C SER A 79 -28.70 12.94 5.90
N GLY A 80 -29.96 12.51 5.98
CA GLY A 80 -30.34 11.16 6.41
C GLY A 80 -29.62 10.07 5.60
N VAL A 81 -29.41 8.90 6.21
CA VAL A 81 -28.56 7.82 5.64
C VAL A 81 -29.05 7.38 4.27
N ARG A 82 -30.36 7.41 4.07
CA ARG A 82 -30.99 7.16 2.79
C ARG A 82 -30.54 8.10 1.68
N ASP A 83 -30.51 9.40 1.94
CA ASP A 83 -30.15 10.40 0.93
C ASP A 83 -28.67 10.27 0.56
N ALA A 84 -27.80 9.95 1.53
CA ALA A 84 -26.41 9.61 1.29
C ALA A 84 -26.26 8.34 0.41
N TYR A 85 -27.05 7.29 0.69
CA TYR A 85 -27.09 6.08 -0.15
C TYR A 85 -27.49 6.41 -1.59
N LEU A 86 -28.58 7.16 -1.76
CA LEU A 86 -29.12 7.52 -3.08
C LEU A 86 -28.19 8.45 -3.85
N ALA A 87 -27.60 9.44 -3.19
CA ALA A 87 -26.61 10.33 -3.80
C ALA A 87 -25.41 9.53 -4.30
N ARG A 88 -24.88 8.61 -3.49
CA ARG A 88 -23.77 7.74 -3.90
C ARG A 88 -24.17 6.80 -5.03
N HIS A 89 -25.35 6.19 -4.95
CA HIS A 89 -25.88 5.31 -5.99
C HIS A 89 -26.15 6.06 -7.30
N ALA A 90 -26.49 7.34 -7.25
CA ALA A 90 -26.60 8.20 -8.44
C ALA A 90 -25.21 8.55 -9.01
N SER A 91 -24.24 8.89 -8.16
CA SER A 91 -22.85 9.17 -8.55
C SER A 91 -22.18 7.97 -9.22
N MET A 92 -22.27 6.78 -8.59
CA MET A 92 -22.90 5.61 -9.22
C MET A 92 -22.99 5.53 -10.75
N HIS A 93 -24.24 5.63 -11.17
CA HIS A 93 -24.64 5.53 -12.57
C HIS A 93 -24.15 6.69 -13.44
N GLN A 94 -23.73 7.81 -12.85
CA GLN A 94 -23.20 8.97 -13.58
C GLN A 94 -21.69 8.90 -13.85
N PHE A 95 -20.99 7.83 -13.44
CA PHE A 95 -19.53 7.74 -13.51
C PHE A 95 -18.81 8.89 -12.77
N LYS A 96 -19.47 9.53 -11.80
CA LYS A 96 -18.88 10.57 -10.96
C LYS A 96 -18.26 9.91 -9.73
N PHE A 97 -17.20 9.15 -9.94
CA PHE A 97 -16.53 8.42 -8.87
C PHE A 97 -15.20 9.02 -8.51
N VAL A 98 -15.03 9.23 -7.21
CA VAL A 98 -13.74 9.04 -6.56
C VAL A 98 -13.72 7.57 -6.15
N ASP A 99 -12.74 6.81 -6.62
CA ASP A 99 -12.62 5.39 -6.29
C ASP A 99 -12.52 5.26 -4.76
N PRO A 100 -13.34 4.45 -4.08
CA PRO A 100 -13.15 4.23 -2.64
C PRO A 100 -11.77 3.62 -2.30
N LEU A 101 -11.02 3.16 -3.30
CA LEU A 101 -9.63 2.71 -3.17
C LEU A 101 -8.60 3.77 -3.62
N SER A 102 -9.02 4.96 -4.08
CA SER A 102 -8.08 6.05 -4.37
C SER A 102 -7.67 6.74 -3.07
N ALA A 103 -6.39 6.65 -2.75
CA ALA A 103 -5.77 7.50 -1.75
C ALA A 103 -5.05 8.66 -2.47
N ASP A 104 -5.50 9.88 -2.21
CA ASP A 104 -4.84 11.08 -2.74
C ASP A 104 -3.75 11.52 -1.78
N LEU A 105 -2.50 11.46 -2.26
CA LEU A 105 -1.34 11.90 -1.50
C LEU A 105 -0.90 13.29 -1.95
N TYR A 106 -1.19 14.29 -1.12
CA TYR A 106 -0.77 15.66 -1.36
C TYR A 106 0.70 15.81 -0.95
N THR A 107 1.56 15.99 -1.94
CA THR A 107 2.99 16.21 -1.74
C THR A 107 3.40 17.55 -2.36
N ASN A 108 4.65 17.95 -2.12
CA ASN A 108 5.19 19.16 -2.73
C ASN A 108 5.19 19.07 -4.26
N ALA A 109 4.98 20.19 -4.94
CA ALA A 109 4.95 20.32 -6.40
C ALA A 109 6.30 20.05 -7.12
N LYS A 110 7.27 19.44 -6.44
CA LYS A 110 8.54 19.05 -7.05
C LYS A 110 8.34 17.73 -7.81
N PRO A 111 8.96 17.57 -9.00
CA PRO A 111 8.87 16.33 -9.74
C PRO A 111 9.48 15.18 -8.92
N PHE A 112 8.83 14.02 -9.00
CA PHE A 112 9.36 12.78 -8.43
C PHE A 112 10.40 12.19 -9.37
N ASP A 113 11.54 11.77 -8.82
CA ASP A 113 12.59 11.11 -9.59
C ASP A 113 12.35 9.59 -9.66
N HIS A 114 11.95 8.99 -8.53
CA HIS A 114 11.71 7.55 -8.39
C HIS A 114 10.52 7.28 -7.47
N ILE A 115 9.79 6.20 -7.76
CA ILE A 115 8.67 5.70 -6.95
C ILE A 115 8.83 4.18 -6.83
N ILE A 116 8.71 3.67 -5.61
CA ILE A 116 8.73 2.25 -5.27
C ILE A 116 7.49 1.96 -4.42
N LEU A 117 6.84 0.85 -4.75
CA LEU A 117 5.71 0.33 -4.00
C LEU A 117 6.18 -0.88 -3.21
N ASP A 118 6.13 -0.79 -1.88
CA ASP A 118 6.19 -1.94 -0.98
C ASP A 118 4.77 -2.24 -0.46
N LYS A 119 4.57 -3.38 0.20
CA LYS A 119 3.24 -3.93 0.53
C LYS A 119 2.26 -2.90 1.11
N ASN A 120 2.71 -2.12 2.09
CA ASN A 120 1.92 -1.09 2.75
C ASN A 120 2.54 0.30 2.63
N ASP A 121 3.70 0.44 1.97
CA ASP A 121 4.47 1.68 1.98
C ASP A 121 4.73 2.15 0.54
N VAL A 122 4.38 3.40 0.24
CA VAL A 122 4.78 4.09 -0.99
C VAL A 122 6.02 4.91 -0.69
N ILE A 123 7.14 4.58 -1.33
CA ILE A 123 8.41 5.27 -1.14
C ILE A 123 8.75 6.01 -2.42
N PHE A 124 9.02 7.30 -2.33
CA PHE A 124 9.39 8.11 -3.48
C PHE A 124 10.51 9.09 -3.15
N SER A 125 11.28 9.48 -4.16
CA SER A 125 12.32 10.50 -4.03
C SER A 125 11.92 11.80 -4.72
N GLN A 126 12.23 12.91 -4.05
CA GLN A 126 12.13 14.27 -4.59
C GLN A 126 13.48 14.96 -4.42
N GLY A 127 14.32 14.96 -5.46
CA GLY A 127 15.66 15.51 -5.37
C GLY A 127 16.52 14.71 -4.39
N SER A 128 16.99 15.36 -3.31
CA SER A 128 17.84 14.73 -2.28
C SER A 128 17.08 14.06 -1.13
N SER A 129 15.76 14.25 -1.08
CA SER A 129 14.93 13.71 0.00
C SER A 129 14.13 12.51 -0.47
N ILE A 130 13.94 11.55 0.44
CA ILE A 130 13.08 10.38 0.27
C ILE A 130 11.88 10.59 1.20
N GLN A 131 10.69 10.31 0.71
CA GLN A 131 9.50 10.25 1.54
C GLN A 131 8.90 8.86 1.45
N SER A 132 8.50 8.30 2.57
CA SER A 132 7.73 7.06 2.64
C SER A 132 6.40 7.34 3.32
N VAL A 133 5.33 6.94 2.66
CA VAL A 133 3.95 7.07 3.13
C VAL A 133 3.43 5.67 3.40
N LYS A 134 2.92 5.44 4.62
CA LYS A 134 2.22 4.21 4.94
C LYS A 134 0.74 4.32 4.56
N ILE A 135 0.22 3.31 3.87
CA ILE A 135 -1.18 3.19 3.45
C ILE A 135 -2.01 2.44 4.51
N ASP A 136 -1.70 2.59 5.80
CA ASP A 136 -2.51 1.92 6.83
C ASP A 136 -3.86 2.66 7.00
N SER A 137 -4.93 1.87 7.16
CA SER A 137 -6.35 2.29 7.10
C SER A 137 -6.83 3.27 8.18
N ASN A 138 -5.94 3.78 9.03
CA ASN A 138 -6.31 4.56 10.22
C ASN A 138 -6.28 6.08 10.02
N GLY A 139 -6.09 6.57 8.79
CA GLY A 139 -6.27 7.98 8.46
C GLY A 139 -5.23 8.94 9.03
N GLU A 140 -4.20 8.44 9.73
CA GLU A 140 -2.99 9.21 10.01
C GLU A 140 -1.96 8.90 8.93
N ASP A 141 -1.82 9.82 7.97
CA ASP A 141 -0.76 9.80 6.97
C ASP A 141 0.60 9.97 7.67
N SER A 142 1.18 8.85 8.10
CA SER A 142 2.51 8.82 8.70
C SER A 142 3.57 8.93 7.60
N VAL A 143 3.87 10.17 7.21
CA VAL A 143 4.93 10.48 6.25
C VAL A 143 6.27 10.51 6.97
N VAL A 144 7.14 9.55 6.67
CA VAL A 144 8.53 9.56 7.12
C VAL A 144 9.40 10.17 6.04
N THR A 145 10.11 11.25 6.37
CA THR A 145 11.05 11.90 5.45
C THR A 145 12.48 11.53 5.83
N LEU A 146 13.28 11.10 4.85
CA LEU A 146 14.71 10.78 4.98
C LEU A 146 15.51 11.77 4.13
N SER A 147 16.42 12.52 4.75
CA SER A 147 17.06 13.68 4.10
C SER A 147 18.57 13.78 4.32
N ASP A 148 19.29 12.66 4.30
CA ASP A 148 20.74 12.68 4.51
C ASP A 148 21.56 12.82 3.21
N HIS A 149 20.93 12.68 2.04
CA HIS A 149 21.65 12.92 0.78
C HIS A 149 21.87 14.42 0.57
N ASN A 150 23.04 14.77 0.04
CA ASN A 150 23.40 16.17 -0.24
C ASN A 150 23.02 16.59 -1.67
N ALA A 151 22.63 15.64 -2.51
CA ALA A 151 22.27 15.88 -3.91
C ALA A 151 21.19 14.90 -4.37
N ARG A 152 20.70 15.10 -5.60
CA ARG A 152 19.64 14.30 -6.21
C ARG A 152 19.92 12.80 -6.14
N ILE A 153 18.91 12.04 -5.75
CA ILE A 153 18.91 10.58 -5.76
C ILE A 153 18.77 10.10 -7.19
N THR A 154 19.64 9.19 -7.60
CA THR A 154 19.76 8.68 -8.97
C THR A 154 19.19 7.27 -9.13
N CYS A 155 19.09 6.51 -8.03
CA CYS A 155 18.51 5.18 -8.02
C CYS A 155 18.05 4.83 -6.60
N MET A 156 16.97 4.04 -6.53
CA MET A 156 16.43 3.45 -5.30
C MET A 156 16.18 1.95 -5.53
N ARG A 157 16.54 1.12 -4.55
CA ARG A 157 16.31 -0.33 -4.57
C ARG A 157 15.91 -0.83 -3.18
N LEU A 158 14.97 -1.77 -3.13
CA LEU A 158 14.60 -2.49 -1.92
C LEU A 158 15.25 -3.86 -1.91
N PHE A 159 15.81 -4.23 -0.76
CA PHE A 159 16.34 -5.57 -0.52
C PHE A 159 15.78 -6.14 0.77
N PRO A 160 15.56 -7.46 0.86
CA PRO A 160 15.18 -8.09 2.12
C PRO A 160 16.27 -7.91 3.17
N ILE A 161 15.89 -7.62 4.41
CA ILE A 161 16.86 -7.36 5.48
C ILE A 161 17.74 -8.58 5.78
N TYR A 162 17.24 -9.81 5.59
CA TYR A 162 17.97 -11.05 5.86
C TYR A 162 19.20 -11.23 4.94
N GLU A 163 19.26 -10.51 3.81
CA GLU A 163 20.43 -10.49 2.92
C GLU A 163 21.49 -9.47 3.36
N THR A 164 21.25 -8.76 4.47
CA THR A 164 22.13 -7.72 4.99
C THR A 164 22.58 -8.01 6.41
N SER A 165 23.66 -7.35 6.86
CA SER A 165 24.13 -7.47 8.25
C SER A 165 23.19 -6.88 9.31
N LEU A 166 22.09 -6.22 8.90
CA LEU A 166 21.12 -5.65 9.84
C LEU A 166 20.14 -6.69 10.38
N TYR A 167 20.12 -7.90 9.80
CA TYR A 167 19.29 -8.98 10.26
C TYR A 167 19.68 -9.40 11.68
N ARG A 168 18.78 -9.17 12.65
CA ARG A 168 19.02 -9.55 14.06
C ARG A 168 18.12 -10.68 14.55
N SER A 169 16.92 -10.84 13.99
CA SER A 169 15.93 -11.80 14.49
C SER A 169 14.92 -12.19 13.41
N GLN A 170 14.34 -13.39 13.56
CA GLN A 170 13.32 -13.93 12.66
C GLN A 170 12.07 -13.04 12.52
N SER A 171 11.77 -12.21 13.52
CA SER A 171 10.69 -11.24 13.46
C SER A 171 10.86 -10.19 12.34
N GLN A 172 12.10 -9.92 11.93
CA GLN A 172 12.42 -8.92 10.90
C GLN A 172 12.47 -9.53 9.50
N ILE A 173 12.28 -10.84 9.31
CA ILE A 173 12.50 -11.49 8.02
C ILE A 173 11.64 -10.94 6.88
N LYS A 174 10.50 -10.32 7.21
CA LYS A 174 9.59 -9.66 6.26
C LYS A 174 9.92 -8.19 6.01
N GLU A 175 10.87 -7.61 6.75
CA GLU A 175 11.28 -6.22 6.59
C GLU A 175 12.25 -6.06 5.41
N ASN A 176 12.13 -4.93 4.73
CA ASN A 176 13.04 -4.52 3.66
C ASN A 176 13.95 -3.39 4.13
N VAL A 177 15.13 -3.31 3.52
CA VAL A 177 16.03 -2.16 3.61
C VAL A 177 16.00 -1.41 2.28
N LEU A 178 16.04 -0.09 2.36
CA LEU A 178 16.11 0.77 1.18
C LEU A 178 17.57 1.16 0.94
N ILE A 179 18.06 0.94 -0.28
CA ILE A 179 19.38 1.39 -0.71
C ILE A 179 19.19 2.45 -1.78
N THR A 180 19.85 3.59 -1.60
CA THR A 180 19.79 4.73 -2.50
C THR A 180 21.17 5.15 -2.95
N SER A 181 21.27 5.58 -4.22
CA SER A 181 22.46 6.21 -4.77
C SER A 181 22.17 7.67 -5.11
N SER A 182 23.19 8.52 -5.09
CA SER A 182 23.01 9.96 -5.33
C SER A 182 24.14 10.57 -6.15
N CYS A 183 23.83 11.74 -6.71
CA CYS A 183 24.80 12.67 -7.29
C CYS A 183 25.82 13.20 -6.27
N ASP A 184 25.67 12.91 -4.96
CA ASP A 184 26.64 13.27 -3.91
C ASP A 184 27.81 12.27 -3.76
N HIS A 185 27.91 11.33 -4.71
CA HIS A 185 28.93 10.27 -4.80
C HIS A 185 28.80 9.21 -3.69
N SER A 186 27.69 9.22 -2.95
CA SER A 186 27.43 8.27 -1.87
C SER A 186 26.29 7.31 -2.20
N ILE A 187 26.37 6.15 -1.57
CA ILE A 187 25.30 5.17 -1.51
C ILE A 187 24.90 5.06 -0.05
N ARG A 188 23.61 5.09 0.25
CA ARG A 188 23.08 5.03 1.61
C ARG A 188 22.18 3.82 1.77
N LEU A 189 22.28 3.18 2.93
CA LEU A 189 21.40 2.11 3.36
C LEU A 189 20.51 2.65 4.48
N TRP A 190 19.21 2.57 4.26
CA TRP A 190 18.16 3.08 5.13
C TRP A 190 17.37 1.93 5.74
N TRP A 191 17.09 2.05 7.02
CA TRP A 191 16.25 1.12 7.75
C TRP A 191 15.59 1.82 8.93
N LYS A 192 14.30 1.57 9.17
CA LYS A 192 13.51 2.14 10.26
C LYS A 192 13.66 3.66 10.39
N GLY A 193 13.50 4.37 9.26
CA GLY A 193 13.51 5.83 9.27
C GLY A 193 14.89 6.48 9.41
N SER A 194 15.99 5.72 9.39
CA SER A 194 17.33 6.26 9.62
C SER A 194 18.38 5.66 8.69
N CYS A 195 19.41 6.46 8.36
CA CYS A 195 20.55 6.01 7.59
C CYS A 195 21.47 5.15 8.46
N GLN A 196 21.55 3.86 8.16
CA GLN A 196 22.38 2.91 8.88
C GLN A 196 23.82 2.91 8.37
N ARG A 197 24.01 3.10 7.06
CA ARG A 197 25.33 3.09 6.43
C ARG A 197 25.42 4.09 5.29
N CYS A 198 26.62 4.65 5.14
CA CYS A 198 27.00 5.47 4.00
C CYS A 198 28.27 4.87 3.37
N PHE A 199 28.17 4.45 2.12
CA PHE A 199 29.27 3.96 1.31
C PHE A 199 29.79 5.13 0.47
N ARG A 200 31.06 5.46 0.67
CA ARG A 200 31.76 6.52 -0.07
C ARG A 200 32.98 5.90 -0.76
N GLY A 201 33.26 6.35 -1.98
CA GLY A 201 34.44 5.90 -2.71
C GLY A 201 34.38 6.18 -4.21
N HIS A 202 33.18 6.33 -4.78
CA HIS A 202 33.06 6.81 -6.16
C HIS A 202 33.63 8.22 -6.31
N ASN A 203 34.29 8.47 -7.44
CA ASN A 203 34.90 9.75 -7.76
C ASN A 203 33.96 10.66 -8.58
N GLY A 204 32.73 10.20 -8.82
CA GLY A 204 31.68 10.94 -9.50
C GLY A 204 30.30 10.51 -9.01
N PRO A 205 29.22 11.12 -9.54
CA PRO A 205 27.85 10.71 -9.27
C PRO A 205 27.66 9.20 -9.43
N VAL A 206 27.01 8.56 -8.46
CA VAL A 206 26.63 7.15 -8.59
C VAL A 206 25.37 7.12 -9.44
N SER A 207 25.44 6.50 -10.61
CA SER A 207 24.36 6.55 -11.60
C SER A 207 23.37 5.39 -11.48
N THR A 208 23.81 4.24 -10.98
CA THR A 208 22.98 3.03 -10.91
C THR A 208 23.45 2.06 -9.84
N LEU A 209 22.54 1.17 -9.41
CA LEU A 209 22.72 0.12 -8.41
C LEU A 209 22.20 -1.20 -8.98
N SER A 210 22.77 -2.32 -8.53
CA SER A 210 22.34 -3.65 -9.01
C SER A 210 20.94 -3.98 -8.54
N ASP A 211 20.14 -4.61 -9.41
CA ASP A 211 18.78 -5.01 -9.06
C ASP A 211 18.73 -6.18 -8.05
N LYS A 212 19.82 -6.93 -7.93
CA LYS A 212 19.99 -8.02 -6.97
C LYS A 212 21.35 -7.91 -6.29
N LEU A 213 21.48 -8.55 -5.13
CA LEU A 213 22.76 -8.72 -4.45
C LEU A 213 23.51 -9.90 -5.07
N LEU A 214 24.82 -9.73 -5.25
CA LEU A 214 25.72 -10.76 -5.73
C LEU A 214 26.21 -11.63 -4.57
N GLY A 215 26.64 -12.85 -4.90
CA GLY A 215 27.28 -13.76 -3.96
C GLY A 215 26.35 -14.80 -3.33
N ASP A 216 26.95 -15.94 -2.97
CA ASP A 216 26.28 -17.03 -2.26
C ASP A 216 26.23 -16.73 -0.76
N SER A 217 25.17 -17.22 -0.12
CA SER A 217 24.67 -17.16 1.26
C SER A 217 25.51 -16.55 2.40
N SER A 218 26.84 -16.57 2.37
CA SER A 218 27.72 -16.04 3.43
C SER A 218 28.15 -14.58 3.24
N ALA A 219 28.21 -14.07 1.99
CA ALA A 219 28.67 -12.71 1.72
C ALA A 219 27.89 -12.07 0.56
N LYS A 220 26.89 -11.27 0.92
CA LYS A 220 26.12 -10.48 -0.05
C LYS A 220 26.84 -9.19 -0.42
N LEU A 221 26.95 -8.96 -1.73
CA LEU A 221 27.61 -7.80 -2.32
C LEU A 221 26.62 -6.97 -3.13
N LEU A 222 26.66 -5.67 -2.96
CA LEU A 222 25.96 -4.70 -3.80
C LEU A 222 26.91 -4.22 -4.89
N ALA A 223 26.49 -4.20 -6.15
CA ALA A 223 27.24 -3.51 -7.20
C ALA A 223 26.68 -2.10 -7.43
N SER A 224 27.57 -1.15 -7.69
CA SER A 224 27.23 0.22 -8.07
C SER A 224 28.05 0.69 -9.25
N GLY A 225 27.48 1.59 -10.03
CA GLY A 225 28.08 2.15 -11.23
C GLY A 225 28.09 3.66 -11.12
N GLY A 226 29.22 4.25 -11.47
CA GLY A 226 29.41 5.70 -11.40
C GLY A 226 29.49 6.35 -12.77
N GLU A 227 29.35 7.68 -12.76
CA GLU A 227 29.77 8.53 -13.87
C GLU A 227 31.31 8.59 -14.01
N ASP A 228 32.04 8.10 -13.00
CA ASP A 228 33.49 7.89 -13.05
C ASP A 228 33.93 6.71 -13.94
N GLY A 229 32.99 6.02 -14.60
CA GLY A 229 33.26 4.88 -15.48
C GLY A 229 33.66 3.60 -14.73
N THR A 230 33.52 3.58 -13.39
CA THR A 230 33.89 2.42 -12.58
C THR A 230 32.67 1.67 -12.07
N VAL A 231 32.78 0.34 -12.01
CA VAL A 231 31.84 -0.51 -11.27
C VAL A 231 32.48 -0.87 -9.94
N ARG A 232 31.76 -0.73 -8.83
CA ARG A 232 32.28 -1.01 -7.49
C ARG A 232 31.42 -2.04 -6.78
N LEU A 233 32.07 -2.94 -6.04
CA LEU A 233 31.39 -3.93 -5.19
C LEU A 233 31.50 -3.55 -3.73
N TRP A 234 30.37 -3.59 -3.03
CA TRP A 234 30.25 -3.22 -1.64
C TRP A 234 29.74 -4.40 -0.81
N SER A 235 30.45 -4.73 0.26
CA SER A 235 29.99 -5.70 1.24
C SER A 235 28.92 -5.11 2.14
N LEU A 236 27.75 -5.76 2.15
CA LEU A 236 26.67 -5.45 3.10
C LEU A 236 26.82 -6.22 4.41
N SER A 237 27.72 -7.22 4.48
CA SER A 237 27.91 -8.11 5.63
C SER A 237 28.94 -7.64 6.67
N SER A 238 29.76 -6.63 6.38
CA SER A 238 30.89 -6.27 7.26
C SER A 238 30.47 -5.51 8.54
N SER A 239 30.93 -5.98 9.69
CA SER A 239 30.80 -5.38 11.05
C SER A 239 31.80 -4.22 11.27
N ALA A 240 32.54 -3.79 10.25
CA ALA A 240 33.51 -2.72 10.41
C ALA A 240 32.81 -1.38 10.65
N LYS A 241 33.00 -0.84 11.85
CA LYS A 241 32.64 0.53 12.23
C LYS A 241 33.08 1.51 11.12
N ARG A 242 32.13 2.32 10.64
CA ARG A 242 32.35 3.48 9.76
C ARG A 242 33.04 3.20 8.42
N GLY A 243 32.29 2.66 7.45
CA GLY A 243 32.39 2.97 6.00
C GLY A 243 33.64 2.57 5.21
N GLN A 244 34.82 2.41 5.82
CA GLN A 244 36.10 2.32 5.10
C GLN A 244 36.44 0.91 4.60
N HIS A 245 35.85 -0.15 5.16
CA HIS A 245 36.10 -1.55 4.76
C HIS A 245 34.93 -2.18 3.98
N ALA A 246 34.01 -1.37 3.47
CA ALA A 246 32.86 -1.88 2.71
C ALA A 246 33.20 -2.14 1.23
N LEU A 247 34.09 -1.37 0.62
CA LEU A 247 34.50 -1.56 -0.77
C LEU A 247 35.35 -2.83 -0.90
N LYS A 248 34.91 -3.78 -1.71
CA LYS A 248 35.58 -5.06 -1.97
C LYS A 248 36.43 -5.04 -3.23
N ALA A 249 35.89 -4.47 -4.30
CA ALA A 249 36.56 -4.40 -5.59
C ALA A 249 36.11 -3.16 -6.37
N THR A 250 36.99 -2.67 -7.23
CA THR A 250 36.69 -1.64 -8.23
C THR A 250 37.10 -2.19 -9.59
N PHE A 251 36.16 -2.22 -10.53
CA PHE A 251 36.38 -2.63 -11.90
C PHE A 251 36.50 -1.41 -12.80
N TYR A 252 37.58 -1.41 -13.57
CA TYR A 252 37.87 -0.43 -14.60
C TYR A 252 37.68 -1.09 -15.96
N GLY A 253 37.16 -0.33 -16.92
CA GLY A 253 36.96 -0.83 -18.29
C GLY A 253 35.97 0.00 -19.10
N HIS A 254 35.04 0.67 -18.44
CA HIS A 254 34.16 1.64 -19.12
C HIS A 254 34.83 3.00 -19.20
N GLU A 255 34.85 3.58 -20.41
CA GLU A 255 35.38 4.92 -20.67
C GLU A 255 34.31 6.00 -20.48
N LYS A 256 33.04 5.60 -20.43
CA LYS A 256 31.88 6.49 -20.27
C LYS A 256 31.04 6.10 -19.05
N PRO A 257 30.17 7.01 -18.58
CA PRO A 257 29.26 6.75 -17.47
C PRO A 257 28.43 5.48 -17.66
N ILE A 258 28.42 4.64 -16.62
CA ILE A 258 27.55 3.47 -16.56
C ILE A 258 26.11 3.97 -16.42
N LYS A 259 25.19 3.39 -17.19
CA LYS A 259 23.77 3.79 -17.17
C LYS A 259 22.89 2.76 -16.52
N LEU A 260 23.14 1.48 -16.77
CA LEU A 260 22.33 0.39 -16.25
C LEU A 260 23.23 -0.75 -15.82
N MET A 261 22.74 -1.51 -14.85
CA MET A 261 23.35 -2.78 -14.48
C MET A 261 22.27 -3.77 -14.08
N SER A 262 22.54 -5.04 -14.33
CA SER A 262 21.66 -6.12 -13.90
C SER A 262 22.47 -7.37 -13.55
N VAL A 263 21.95 -8.16 -12.62
CA VAL A 263 22.58 -9.41 -12.16
C VAL A 263 21.77 -10.56 -12.71
N ALA A 264 22.44 -11.53 -13.33
CA ALA A 264 21.77 -12.69 -13.90
C ALA A 264 21.17 -13.58 -12.78
N GLY A 265 19.88 -13.92 -12.91
CA GLY A 265 19.16 -14.67 -11.87
C GLY A 265 19.58 -16.13 -11.69
N HIS A 266 20.13 -16.77 -12.73
CA HIS A 266 20.47 -18.19 -12.70
C HIS A 266 21.83 -18.49 -12.03
N LYS A 267 22.71 -17.47 -11.94
CA LYS A 267 23.96 -17.49 -11.17
C LYS A 267 24.21 -16.07 -10.65
N ALA A 268 24.11 -15.86 -9.34
CA ALA A 268 24.35 -14.56 -8.69
C ALA A 268 25.82 -14.06 -8.79
N SER A 269 26.61 -14.65 -9.68
CA SER A 269 28.02 -14.32 -9.98
C SER A 269 28.19 -13.55 -11.28
N LEU A 270 27.14 -13.36 -12.08
CA LEU A 270 27.20 -12.63 -13.36
C LEU A 270 26.57 -11.25 -13.23
N LEU A 271 27.37 -10.21 -13.45
CA LEU A 271 26.94 -8.82 -13.53
C LEU A 271 27.09 -8.33 -14.97
N VAL A 272 26.02 -7.76 -15.52
CA VAL A 272 26.03 -7.10 -16.82
C VAL A 272 25.96 -5.60 -16.60
N THR A 273 26.94 -4.87 -17.14
CA THR A 273 26.98 -3.40 -17.09
C THR A 273 26.84 -2.81 -18.49
N ILE A 274 26.07 -1.73 -18.57
CA ILE A 274 25.78 -1.02 -19.83
C ILE A 274 26.23 0.42 -19.68
N SER A 275 27.08 0.87 -20.61
CA SER A 275 27.59 2.24 -20.69
C SER A 275 27.34 2.84 -22.09
N LYS A 276 27.45 4.17 -22.18
CA LYS A 276 27.32 4.93 -23.45
C LYS A 276 28.53 4.70 -24.38
N ASP A 277 29.52 3.94 -23.95
CA ASP A 277 30.71 3.59 -24.71
C ASP A 277 30.44 2.49 -25.76
N SER A 278 29.18 2.08 -25.96
CA SER A 278 28.74 0.98 -26.83
C SER A 278 29.35 -0.38 -26.47
N LYS A 279 29.99 -0.50 -25.31
CA LYS A 279 30.56 -1.75 -24.80
C LYS A 279 29.59 -2.37 -23.78
N LEU A 280 29.27 -3.64 -23.98
CA LEU A 280 28.66 -4.48 -22.96
C LEU A 280 29.78 -5.28 -22.30
N VAL A 281 29.96 -5.12 -21.00
CA VAL A 281 30.99 -5.86 -20.25
C VAL A 281 30.29 -6.85 -19.34
N PRO A 282 30.25 -8.15 -19.69
CA PRO A 282 29.89 -9.18 -18.74
C PRO A 282 31.05 -9.37 -17.77
N LEU A 283 30.83 -9.04 -16.50
CA LEU A 283 31.75 -9.43 -15.44
C LEU A 283 31.48 -10.90 -15.11
N LEU A 284 32.28 -11.77 -15.73
CA LEU A 284 32.26 -13.22 -15.58
C LEU A 284 33.14 -13.65 -14.39
N GLU A 285 32.52 -14.40 -13.48
CA GLU A 285 33.12 -15.11 -12.35
C GLU A 285 33.94 -14.25 -11.37
N LEU A 286 33.21 -13.62 -10.45
CA LEU A 286 33.77 -13.27 -9.16
C LEU A 286 33.93 -14.54 -8.33
N TRP A 287 35.11 -15.16 -8.36
CA TRP A 287 35.52 -16.12 -7.34
C TRP A 287 35.79 -15.31 -6.05
N ILE A 288 34.74 -15.07 -5.27
CA ILE A 288 34.80 -14.46 -3.93
C ILE A 288 34.40 -15.51 -2.91
#